data_AF-A0A1G2ND86-F1
#
_entry.id   AF-A0A1G2ND86-F1
#
_cell.length_a   1.000
_cell.length_b   1.000
_cell.length_c   1.000
_cell.angle_alpha   90.00
_cell.angle_beta   90.00
_cell.angle_gamma   90.00
#
_symmetry.space_group_name_H-M   'P 1'
#
loop_
_entity.id
_entity.type
_entity.pdbx_description
1 polymer ?
#
loop_
_entity_poly.entity_id
_entity_poly.type
_entity_poly.pdbx_seq_one_letter_code
_entity_poly.pdbx_strand_id
1 'polypeptide(L)'
;MSSFQIQRDIFRAWSSAVSADAELKTHLENAIRRVLTEYDTAVFENRFIVGGVIEYIVLAAINGSDVVKGKHVGGTKKGVDVCIDTFRGKPCAAEISIKYSSSGDIRMINTLGVSTDAHWNEATLFVLPEIGIVYADAAQIPKSAIVRMKDAISVSRKAILKHAQKNKEFVLQVTIPAKTEIAKQKNPKTASEDIARAIIRQFARLKL
;
A
#
# COMPACT_ATOMS: atom_id res chain seq x y z
N MET A 1 -8.40 -8.53 24.34
CA MET A 1 -8.80 -7.91 23.07
C MET A 1 -7.77 -8.27 22.01
N SER A 2 -8.17 -8.52 20.76
CA SER A 2 -7.22 -8.75 19.66
C SER A 2 -6.28 -7.53 19.54
N SER A 3 -4.97 -7.76 19.37
CA SER A 3 -3.97 -6.71 19.16
C SER A 3 -4.29 -5.79 17.97
N PHE A 4 -5.17 -6.23 17.06
CA PHE A 4 -5.53 -5.53 15.82
C PHE A 4 -6.89 -4.83 15.87
N GLN A 5 -7.60 -4.86 17.01
CA GLN A 5 -8.99 -4.37 17.05
C GLN A 5 -9.07 -2.88 16.67
N ILE A 6 -8.16 -2.05 17.16
CA ILE A 6 -8.15 -0.62 16.84
C ILE A 6 -7.88 -0.36 15.35
N GLN A 7 -6.97 -1.12 14.73
CA GLN A 7 -6.65 -1.00 13.30
C GLN A 7 -7.84 -1.41 12.43
N ARG A 8 -8.56 -2.47 12.82
CA ARG A 8 -9.80 -2.90 12.15
C ARG A 8 -10.88 -1.82 12.21
N ASP A 9 -11.06 -1.19 13.36
CA ASP A 9 -12.07 -0.16 13.56
C ASP A 9 -11.71 1.14 12.81
N ILE A 10 -10.42 1.51 12.81
CA ILE A 10 -9.88 2.59 11.99
C ILE A 10 -10.17 2.32 10.51
N PHE A 11 -9.83 1.13 10.00
CA PHE A 11 -10.05 0.81 8.60
C PHE A 11 -11.52 0.89 8.22
N ARG A 12 -12.42 0.29 9.01
CA ARG A 12 -13.86 0.32 8.70
C ARG A 12 -14.40 1.75 8.64
N ALA A 13 -13.99 2.58 9.60
CA ALA A 13 -14.42 3.97 9.65
C ALA A 13 -13.84 4.79 8.48
N TRP A 14 -12.56 4.62 8.18
CA TRP A 14 -11.90 5.26 7.03
C TRP A 14 -12.51 4.82 5.70
N SER A 15 -12.67 3.51 5.48
CA SER A 15 -13.28 2.94 4.29
C SER A 15 -14.70 3.45 4.08
N SER A 16 -15.50 3.54 5.15
CA SER A 16 -16.84 4.11 5.10
C SER A 16 -16.82 5.61 4.76
N ALA A 17 -15.89 6.38 5.31
CA ALA A 17 -15.77 7.82 5.04
C ALA A 17 -15.38 8.08 3.58
N VAL A 18 -14.35 7.38 3.08
CA VAL A 18 -13.94 7.47 1.67
C VAL A 18 -15.05 7.01 0.73
N SER A 19 -15.80 5.96 1.08
CA SER A 19 -16.90 5.48 0.24
C SER A 19 -18.08 6.46 0.16
N ALA A 20 -18.28 7.28 1.21
CA ALA A 20 -19.32 8.30 1.25
C ALA A 20 -18.91 9.62 0.57
N ASP A 21 -17.61 9.86 0.42
CA ASP A 21 -17.05 11.05 -0.24
C ASP A 21 -16.59 10.70 -1.68
N ALA A 22 -17.46 10.98 -2.64
CA ALA A 22 -17.21 10.67 -4.05
C ALA A 22 -15.99 11.43 -4.63
N GLU A 23 -15.71 12.63 -4.14
CA GLU A 23 -14.59 13.44 -4.62
C GLU A 23 -13.27 12.86 -4.11
N LEU A 24 -13.16 12.60 -2.79
CA LEU A 24 -11.99 11.98 -2.19
C LEU A 24 -11.69 10.61 -2.81
N LYS A 25 -12.74 9.80 -2.99
CA LYS A 25 -12.62 8.49 -3.66
C LYS A 25 -12.06 8.62 -5.08
N THR A 26 -12.61 9.56 -5.86
CA THR A 26 -12.17 9.81 -7.24
C THR A 26 -10.71 10.29 -7.28
N HIS A 27 -10.32 11.18 -6.36
CA HIS A 27 -8.94 11.64 -6.24
C HIS A 27 -7.96 10.52 -5.91
N LEU A 28 -8.33 9.64 -4.97
CA LEU A 28 -7.55 8.44 -4.63
C LEU A 28 -7.36 7.51 -5.85
N GLU A 29 -8.46 7.18 -6.54
CA GLU A 29 -8.44 6.33 -7.74
C GLU A 29 -7.57 6.93 -8.86
N ASN A 30 -7.72 8.23 -9.13
CA ASN A 30 -6.97 8.92 -10.16
C ASN A 30 -5.48 9.02 -9.82
N ALA A 31 -5.14 9.28 -8.55
CA ALA A 31 -3.75 9.32 -8.11
C ALA A 31 -3.06 7.96 -8.27
N ILE A 32 -3.72 6.88 -7.83
CA ILE A 32 -3.20 5.51 -8.01
C ILE A 32 -3.09 5.17 -9.50
N ARG A 33 -4.12 5.48 -10.30
CA ARG A 33 -4.09 5.25 -11.75
C ARG A 33 -2.92 5.99 -12.39
N ARG A 34 -2.69 7.24 -12.01
CA ARG A 34 -1.62 8.06 -12.59
C ARG A 34 -0.25 7.48 -12.31
N VAL A 35 0.08 7.12 -11.07
CA VAL A 35 1.40 6.53 -10.78
C VAL A 35 1.58 5.18 -11.47
N LEU A 36 0.54 4.34 -11.48
CA LEU A 36 0.61 3.02 -12.10
C LEU A 36 0.69 3.08 -13.62
N THR A 37 0.10 4.10 -14.24
CA THR A 37 0.19 4.29 -15.69
C THR A 37 1.52 4.92 -16.05
N GLU A 38 1.98 5.98 -15.37
CA GLU A 38 3.23 6.66 -15.70
C GLU A 38 4.49 5.81 -15.47
N TYR A 39 4.50 4.91 -14.48
CA TYR A 39 5.68 4.10 -14.11
C TYR A 39 5.41 2.60 -14.26
N ASP A 40 6.00 1.97 -15.28
CA ASP A 40 5.88 0.54 -15.49
C ASP A 40 6.68 -0.25 -14.44
N THR A 41 5.96 -0.99 -13.59
CA THR A 41 6.54 -1.89 -12.57
C THR A 41 7.24 -3.14 -13.13
N ALA A 42 7.19 -3.39 -14.45
CA ALA A 42 8.07 -4.36 -15.08
C ALA A 42 9.54 -3.93 -14.93
N VAL A 43 9.81 -2.62 -15.02
CA VAL A 43 11.11 -2.03 -14.70
C VAL A 43 11.38 -2.17 -13.21
N PHE A 44 12.52 -2.77 -12.85
CA PHE A 44 12.83 -3.12 -11.46
C PHE A 44 12.87 -1.92 -10.53
N GLU A 45 13.51 -0.81 -10.92
CA GLU A 45 13.57 0.41 -10.10
C GLU A 45 12.19 1.01 -9.81
N ASN A 46 11.30 1.01 -10.80
CA ASN A 46 9.96 1.55 -10.67
C ASN A 46 9.13 0.80 -9.62
N ARG A 47 9.44 -0.48 -9.34
CA ARG A 47 8.73 -1.24 -8.30
C ARG A 47 8.86 -0.59 -6.92
N PHE A 48 10.04 -0.07 -6.59
CA PHE A 48 10.29 0.59 -5.31
C PHE A 48 9.59 1.94 -5.23
N ILE A 49 9.67 2.71 -6.32
CA ILE A 49 9.11 4.05 -6.39
C ILE A 49 7.58 4.01 -6.38
N VAL A 50 6.98 3.12 -7.18
CA VAL A 50 5.52 2.91 -7.19
C VAL A 50 5.02 2.50 -5.80
N GLY A 51 5.72 1.59 -5.12
CA GLY A 51 5.37 1.21 -3.75
C GLY A 51 5.37 2.40 -2.80
N GLY A 52 6.47 3.15 -2.75
CA GLY A 52 6.58 4.32 -1.87
C GLY A 52 5.60 5.44 -2.20
N VAL A 53 5.36 5.73 -3.48
CA VAL A 53 4.37 6.74 -3.90
C VAL A 53 2.95 6.31 -3.50
N ILE A 54 2.60 5.03 -3.62
CA ILE A 54 1.31 4.51 -3.18
C ILE A 54 1.12 4.67 -1.66
N GLU A 55 2.16 4.46 -0.85
CA GLU A 55 2.09 4.72 0.59
C GLU A 55 1.68 6.17 0.89
N TYR A 56 2.30 7.15 0.22
CA TYR A 56 1.95 8.56 0.36
C TYR A 56 0.54 8.88 -0.14
N ILE A 57 0.11 8.31 -1.27
CA ILE A 57 -1.23 8.52 -1.81
C ILE A 57 -2.29 7.99 -0.83
N VAL A 58 -2.11 6.78 -0.30
CA VAL A 58 -3.03 6.18 0.68
C VAL A 58 -3.03 6.99 1.97
N LEU A 59 -1.87 7.44 2.45
CA LEU A 59 -1.78 8.33 3.61
C LEU A 59 -2.53 9.66 3.37
N ALA A 60 -2.38 10.26 2.19
CA ALA A 60 -3.11 11.47 1.83
C ALA A 60 -4.62 11.24 1.87
N ALA A 61 -5.10 10.09 1.38
CA ALA A 61 -6.51 9.72 1.47
C ALA A 61 -6.99 9.39 2.89
N ILE A 62 -6.12 8.82 3.75
CA ILE A 62 -6.38 8.68 5.19
C ILE A 62 -6.65 10.06 5.79
N ASN A 63 -5.71 10.99 5.59
CA ASN A 63 -5.80 12.34 6.14
C ASN A 63 -6.94 13.16 5.54
N GLY A 64 -7.28 12.95 4.26
CA GLY A 64 -8.38 13.63 3.58
C GLY A 64 -9.77 13.19 4.04
N SER A 65 -9.90 12.06 4.74
CA SER A 65 -11.21 11.58 5.23
C SER A 65 -11.74 12.32 6.46
N ASP A 66 -10.90 13.13 7.12
CA ASP A 66 -11.13 13.81 8.40
C ASP A 66 -11.51 12.93 9.60
N VAL A 67 -11.80 11.65 9.40
CA VAL A 67 -12.06 10.67 10.46
C VAL A 67 -10.77 10.14 11.07
N VAL A 68 -9.70 10.11 10.30
CA VAL A 68 -8.41 9.55 10.69
C VAL A 68 -7.31 10.53 10.31
N LYS A 69 -6.34 10.73 11.20
CA LYS A 69 -5.12 11.49 10.92
C LYS A 69 -3.89 10.66 11.25
N GLY A 70 -2.93 10.67 10.34
CA GLY A 70 -1.68 9.93 10.49
C GLY A 70 -0.52 10.59 9.76
N LYS A 71 0.65 9.98 9.94
CA LYS A 71 1.92 10.42 9.35
C LYS A 71 2.69 9.24 8.76
N HIS A 72 3.49 9.52 7.73
CA HIS A 72 4.40 8.55 7.14
C HIS A 72 5.58 8.32 8.09
N VAL A 73 5.92 7.06 8.33
CA VAL A 73 7.03 6.67 9.21
C VAL A 73 7.96 5.62 8.58
N GLY A 74 7.72 5.20 7.34
CA GLY A 74 8.47 4.12 6.68
C GLY A 74 9.98 4.39 6.53
N GLY A 75 10.41 5.65 6.55
CA GLY A 75 11.84 6.02 6.59
C GLY A 75 12.50 5.88 7.97
N THR A 76 11.73 5.68 9.04
CA THR A 76 12.21 5.71 10.43
C THR A 76 11.84 4.46 11.23
N LYS A 77 10.76 3.77 10.86
CA LYS A 77 10.29 2.54 11.51
C LYS A 77 10.26 1.40 10.49
N LYS A 78 10.87 0.26 10.83
CA LYS A 78 10.84 -0.94 9.97
C LYS A 78 9.46 -1.59 10.01
N GLY A 79 8.94 -1.96 8.84
CA GLY A 79 7.70 -2.74 8.72
C GLY A 79 6.41 -1.93 8.83
N VAL A 80 6.49 -0.65 9.20
CA VAL A 80 5.34 0.25 9.37
C VAL A 80 5.51 1.43 8.43
N ASP A 81 4.47 1.71 7.63
CA ASP A 81 4.50 2.79 6.65
C ASP A 81 3.76 4.02 7.20
N VAL A 82 2.69 3.81 7.99
CA VAL A 82 1.85 4.85 8.57
C VAL A 82 1.64 4.64 10.07
N CYS A 83 1.83 5.70 10.85
CA CYS A 83 1.33 5.81 12.21
C CYS A 83 0.06 6.67 12.22
N ILE A 84 -1.01 6.16 12.83
CA ILE A 84 -2.24 6.89 13.08
C ILE A 84 -2.14 7.54 14.45
N ASP A 85 -2.17 8.87 14.46
CA ASP A 85 -2.06 9.69 15.66
C ASP A 85 -3.46 10.03 16.22
N THR A 86 -4.47 10.08 15.36
CA THR A 86 -5.83 10.49 15.74
C THR A 86 -6.90 9.69 15.02
N PHE A 87 -7.93 9.27 15.76
CA PHE A 87 -9.10 8.57 15.26
C PHE A 87 -10.37 9.19 15.85
N ARG A 88 -11.27 9.70 14.99
CA ARG A 88 -12.50 10.42 15.36
C ARG A 88 -12.24 11.56 16.35
N GLY A 89 -11.19 12.35 16.07
CA GLY A 89 -10.77 13.47 16.90
C GLY A 89 -10.13 13.10 18.25
N LYS A 90 -9.93 11.80 18.53
CA LYS A 90 -9.28 11.33 19.76
C LYS A 90 -7.87 10.80 19.48
N PRO A 91 -6.89 11.08 20.35
CA PRO A 91 -5.57 10.47 20.24
C PRO A 91 -5.67 8.95 20.20
N CYS A 92 -4.92 8.33 19.29
CA CYS A 92 -4.75 6.88 19.24
C CYS A 92 -3.33 6.55 18.81
N ALA A 93 -2.91 5.30 19.06
CA ALA A 93 -1.66 4.77 18.56
C ALA A 93 -1.95 3.50 17.78
N ALA A 94 -1.95 3.61 16.45
CA ALA A 94 -2.11 2.46 15.57
C ALA A 94 -1.07 2.54 14.45
N GLU A 95 -0.55 1.38 14.07
CA GLU A 95 0.50 1.24 13.05
C GLU A 95 -0.02 0.37 11.92
N ILE A 96 0.20 0.83 10.69
CA ILE A 96 -0.33 0.23 9.47
C ILE A 96 0.79 0.18 8.43
N SER A 97 0.94 -0.97 7.80
CA SER A 97 1.75 -1.16 6.58
C SER A 97 0.86 -1.07 5.34
N ILE A 98 1.42 -0.65 4.23
CA ILE A 98 0.75 -0.54 2.94
C ILE A 98 1.56 -1.37 1.94
N LYS A 99 0.87 -2.20 1.17
CA LYS A 99 1.51 -3.09 0.18
C LYS A 99 0.74 -3.05 -1.13
N TYR A 100 1.40 -2.61 -2.18
CA TYR A 100 0.91 -2.78 -3.55
C TYR A 100 1.36 -4.13 -4.10
N SER A 101 0.44 -4.84 -4.75
CA SER A 101 0.78 -6.04 -5.53
C SER A 101 -0.12 -6.20 -6.74
N SER A 102 0.49 -6.29 -7.92
CA SER A 102 -0.21 -6.54 -9.18
C SER A 102 -0.44 -8.02 -9.47
N SER A 103 0.36 -8.92 -8.87
CA SER A 103 0.30 -10.37 -9.10
C SER A 103 1.16 -11.13 -8.10
N GLY A 104 0.94 -12.45 -8.01
CA GLY A 104 1.78 -13.34 -7.20
C GLY A 104 1.60 -13.18 -5.70
N ASP A 105 2.47 -13.83 -4.93
CA ASP A 105 2.49 -13.70 -3.48
C ASP A 105 3.02 -12.33 -3.06
N ILE A 106 2.47 -11.80 -1.97
CA ILE A 106 2.75 -10.46 -1.48
C ILE A 106 3.80 -10.57 -0.38
N ARG A 107 4.97 -9.98 -0.63
CA ARG A 107 6.09 -9.97 0.30
C ARG A 107 5.78 -9.02 1.46
N MET A 108 5.76 -9.56 2.67
CA MET A 108 5.40 -8.85 3.91
C MET A 108 6.64 -8.34 4.63
N ILE A 109 7.60 -9.23 4.87
CA ILE A 109 8.82 -8.93 5.64
C ILE A 109 10.02 -9.42 4.84
N ASN A 110 11.06 -8.59 4.77
CA ASN A 110 12.38 -9.00 4.28
C ASN A 110 13.18 -9.54 5.46
N THR A 111 13.43 -10.86 5.47
CA THR A 111 14.35 -11.47 6.42
C THR A 111 15.71 -11.51 5.74
N LEU A 112 16.59 -10.53 6.02
CA LEU A 112 17.96 -10.47 5.49
C LEU A 112 18.84 -11.60 6.10
N GLY A 113 18.44 -12.86 5.94
CA GLY A 113 19.07 -14.04 6.53
C GLY A 113 18.10 -15.04 7.15
N VAL A 114 18.64 -15.95 7.97
CA VAL A 114 17.98 -17.16 8.48
C VAL A 114 17.17 -16.93 9.77
N SER A 115 16.93 -15.68 10.21
CA SER A 115 16.24 -15.39 11.49
C SER A 115 14.87 -16.05 11.55
N THR A 116 14.75 -17.12 12.34
CA THR A 116 13.56 -18.00 12.42
C THR A 116 12.31 -17.31 12.96
N ASP A 117 12.50 -16.16 13.63
CA ASP A 117 11.46 -15.50 14.43
C ASP A 117 10.75 -14.36 13.69
N ALA A 118 10.99 -14.23 12.40
CA ALA A 118 10.23 -13.31 11.59
C ALA A 118 8.77 -13.76 11.52
N HIS A 119 7.86 -12.85 11.83
CA HIS A 119 6.41 -13.05 11.80
C HIS A 119 5.74 -11.80 11.28
N TRP A 120 4.70 -11.97 10.46
CA TRP A 120 3.83 -10.86 10.07
C TRP A 120 3.04 -10.41 11.31
N ASN A 121 3.36 -9.22 11.81
CA ASN A 121 2.83 -8.69 13.06
C ASN A 121 2.10 -7.36 12.88
N GLU A 122 2.09 -6.83 11.67
CA GLU A 122 1.55 -5.52 11.33
C GLU A 122 0.15 -5.64 10.72
N ALA A 123 -0.73 -4.68 11.00
CA ALA A 123 -1.92 -4.52 10.17
C ALA A 123 -1.48 -4.05 8.77
N THR A 124 -2.12 -4.55 7.71
CA THR A 124 -1.72 -4.24 6.34
C THR A 124 -2.89 -3.82 5.47
N LEU A 125 -2.71 -2.73 4.72
CA LEU A 125 -3.55 -2.33 3.60
C LEU A 125 -2.94 -2.84 2.29
N PHE A 126 -3.62 -3.78 1.66
CA PHE A 126 -3.26 -4.33 0.37
C PHE A 126 -3.94 -3.52 -0.74
N VAL A 127 -3.14 -2.83 -1.54
CA VAL A 127 -3.59 -2.07 -2.72
C VAL A 127 -3.52 -3.02 -3.91
N LEU A 128 -4.67 -3.51 -4.36
CA LEU A 128 -4.74 -4.60 -5.33
C LEU A 128 -5.57 -4.21 -6.56
N PRO A 129 -5.02 -4.37 -7.78
CA PRO A 129 -5.79 -4.20 -9.02
C PRO A 129 -7.07 -5.04 -9.02
N GLU A 130 -8.12 -4.49 -9.60
CA GLU A 130 -9.46 -5.12 -9.79
C GLU A 130 -10.22 -5.44 -8.50
N ILE A 131 -9.65 -5.19 -7.32
CA ILE A 131 -10.28 -5.47 -6.02
C ILE A 131 -10.50 -4.18 -5.22
N GLY A 132 -9.51 -3.28 -5.23
CA GLY A 132 -9.49 -2.09 -4.39
C GLY A 132 -8.45 -2.20 -3.26
N ILE A 133 -8.73 -1.55 -2.13
CA ILE A 133 -7.85 -1.58 -0.95
C ILE A 133 -8.44 -2.53 0.08
N VAL A 134 -7.68 -3.57 0.44
CA VAL A 134 -8.10 -4.61 1.38
C VAL A 134 -7.32 -4.48 2.67
N TYR A 135 -8.01 -4.41 3.80
CA TYR A 135 -7.38 -4.59 5.09
C TYR A 135 -7.23 -6.08 5.40
N ALA A 136 -6.08 -6.50 5.93
CA ALA A 136 -5.98 -7.73 6.68
C ALA A 136 -4.87 -7.67 7.73
N ASP A 137 -4.96 -8.58 8.70
CA ASP A 137 -3.92 -8.83 9.69
C ASP A 137 -3.69 -10.34 9.86
N ALA A 138 -2.58 -10.71 10.51
CA ALA A 138 -2.16 -12.09 10.67
C ALA A 138 -3.17 -12.96 11.44
N ALA A 139 -4.10 -12.36 12.21
CA ALA A 139 -5.15 -13.10 12.90
C ALA A 139 -6.37 -13.40 12.00
N GLN A 140 -6.49 -12.76 10.84
CA GLN A 140 -7.60 -12.97 9.89
C GLN A 140 -7.25 -13.87 8.70
N ILE A 141 -5.97 -14.15 8.49
CA ILE A 141 -5.47 -14.97 7.39
C ILE A 141 -5.04 -16.34 7.92
N PRO A 142 -5.40 -17.46 7.27
CA PRO A 142 -4.95 -18.78 7.68
C PRO A 142 -3.41 -18.86 7.68
N LYS A 143 -2.81 -19.41 8.74
CA LYS A 143 -1.35 -19.56 8.85
C LYS A 143 -0.73 -20.30 7.67
N SER A 144 -1.45 -21.26 7.08
CA SER A 144 -1.01 -22.00 5.88
C SER A 144 -0.85 -21.14 4.62
N ALA A 145 -1.45 -19.94 4.59
CA ALA A 145 -1.30 -18.99 3.49
C ALA A 145 -0.13 -18.00 3.70
N ILE A 146 0.50 -18.04 4.88
CA ILE A 146 1.68 -17.24 5.21
C ILE A 146 2.89 -18.16 5.03
N VAL A 147 3.63 -17.93 3.95
CA VAL A 147 4.76 -18.77 3.55
C VAL A 147 6.05 -18.06 3.87
N ARG A 148 6.94 -18.77 4.57
CA ARG A 148 8.31 -18.36 4.73
C ARG A 148 9.12 -18.77 3.50
N MET A 149 9.66 -17.78 2.81
CA MET A 149 10.67 -17.95 1.77
C MET A 149 12.07 -17.77 2.38
N LYS A 150 13.12 -18.06 1.61
CA LYS A 150 14.52 -18.00 2.08
C LYS A 150 14.87 -16.66 2.74
N ASP A 151 14.40 -15.57 2.15
CA ASP A 151 14.72 -14.20 2.49
C ASP A 151 13.47 -13.35 2.82
N ALA A 152 12.32 -14.00 3.01
CA ALA A 152 11.07 -13.28 3.17
C ALA A 152 9.98 -14.04 3.91
N ILE A 153 9.00 -13.29 4.38
CA ILE A 153 7.66 -13.82 4.65
C ILE A 153 6.74 -13.24 3.61
N SER A 154 5.95 -14.10 2.99
CA SER A 154 4.99 -13.74 1.96
C SER A 154 3.61 -14.27 2.32
N VAL A 155 2.57 -13.54 1.92
CA VAL A 155 1.19 -13.99 2.02
C VAL A 155 0.63 -14.21 0.63
N SER A 156 -0.10 -15.31 0.42
CA SER A 156 -0.67 -15.57 -0.90
C SER A 156 -1.76 -14.56 -1.25
N ARG A 157 -1.67 -13.94 -2.44
CA ARG A 157 -2.74 -13.05 -2.95
C ARG A 157 -4.09 -13.76 -3.04
N LYS A 158 -4.10 -15.07 -3.30
CA LYS A 158 -5.34 -15.88 -3.31
C LYS A 158 -6.02 -15.89 -1.93
N ALA A 159 -5.25 -15.91 -0.85
CA ALA A 159 -5.79 -15.85 0.50
C ALA A 159 -6.35 -14.47 0.84
N ILE A 160 -5.67 -13.40 0.43
CA ILE A 160 -6.17 -12.02 0.58
C ILE A 160 -7.46 -11.83 -0.24
N LEU A 161 -7.52 -12.35 -1.46
CA LEU A 161 -8.73 -12.38 -2.28
C LEU A 161 -9.90 -13.10 -1.59
N LYS A 162 -9.66 -14.31 -1.07
CA LYS A 162 -10.68 -15.07 -0.34
C LYS A 162 -11.13 -14.32 0.92
N HIS A 163 -10.21 -13.66 1.61
CA HIS A 163 -10.51 -12.80 2.75
C HIS A 163 -11.41 -11.63 2.33
N ALA A 164 -11.06 -10.90 1.27
CA ALA A 164 -11.86 -9.79 0.72
C ALA A 164 -13.23 -10.23 0.19
N GLN A 165 -13.37 -11.47 -0.27
CA GLN A 165 -14.66 -12.03 -0.66
C GLN A 165 -15.55 -12.33 0.55
N LYS A 166 -14.97 -12.86 1.63
CA LYS A 166 -15.71 -13.25 2.84
C LYS A 166 -16.02 -12.08 3.77
N ASN A 167 -15.15 -11.08 3.85
CA ASN A 167 -15.25 -9.99 4.82
C ASN A 167 -15.29 -8.64 4.08
N LYS A 168 -16.47 -8.28 3.58
CA LYS A 168 -16.67 -7.09 2.75
C LYS A 168 -16.42 -5.79 3.52
N GLU A 169 -16.56 -5.80 4.83
CA GLU A 169 -16.26 -4.67 5.70
C GLU A 169 -14.75 -4.33 5.76
N PHE A 170 -13.89 -5.24 5.30
CA PHE A 170 -12.44 -5.04 5.18
C PHE A 170 -12.00 -4.72 3.75
N VAL A 171 -12.92 -4.24 2.91
CA VAL A 171 -12.62 -3.84 1.53
C VAL A 171 -13.14 -2.43 1.27
N LEU A 172 -12.23 -1.53 0.87
CA LEU A 172 -12.55 -0.26 0.26
C LEU A 172 -12.57 -0.47 -1.26
N GLN A 173 -13.78 -0.41 -1.83
CA GLN A 173 -14.00 -0.59 -3.26
C GLN A 173 -13.55 0.66 -4.02
N VAL A 174 -12.34 0.62 -4.56
CA VAL A 174 -11.76 1.64 -5.44
C VAL A 174 -11.24 1.02 -6.72
N THR A 175 -11.37 1.75 -7.83
CA THR A 175 -10.90 1.31 -9.14
C THR A 175 -9.38 1.44 -9.25
N ILE A 176 -8.68 0.31 -9.18
CA ILE A 176 -7.22 0.24 -9.39
C ILE A 176 -6.97 -0.46 -10.72
N PRO A 177 -6.26 0.17 -11.69
CA PRO A 177 -6.08 -0.38 -13.04
C PRO A 177 -5.36 -1.72 -13.03
N ALA A 178 -5.84 -2.63 -13.87
CA ALA A 178 -5.20 -3.92 -14.10
C ALA A 178 -3.83 -3.75 -14.79
N LYS A 179 -2.95 -4.74 -14.60
CA LYS A 179 -1.63 -4.75 -15.25
C LYS A 179 -1.72 -4.67 -16.78
N THR A 180 -2.76 -5.26 -17.38
CA THR A 180 -3.03 -5.22 -18.82
C THR A 180 -3.41 -3.82 -19.33
N GLU A 181 -4.00 -2.98 -18.48
CA GLU A 181 -4.26 -1.57 -18.81
C GLU A 181 -2.97 -0.75 -18.78
N ILE A 182 -2.12 -1.01 -17.78
CA ILE A 182 -0.84 -0.33 -17.57
C ILE A 182 0.15 -0.63 -18.70
N ALA A 183 0.25 -1.90 -19.10
CA ALA A 183 1.23 -2.38 -20.09
C ALA A 183 1.03 -1.84 -21.51
N LYS A 184 -0.03 -1.08 -21.78
CA LYS A 184 -0.30 -0.48 -23.10
C LYS A 184 0.52 0.79 -23.37
N GLN A 185 1.30 1.27 -22.41
CA GLN A 185 2.11 2.47 -22.59
C GLN A 185 3.34 2.22 -23.45
N LYS A 186 3.56 3.09 -24.44
CA LYS A 186 4.68 2.96 -25.38
C LYS A 186 6.02 3.45 -24.81
N ASN A 187 6.00 4.32 -23.79
CA ASN A 187 7.20 4.89 -23.17
C ASN A 187 6.96 5.14 -21.67
N PRO A 188 7.06 4.11 -20.80
CA PRO A 188 6.94 4.32 -19.37
C PRO A 188 8.09 5.19 -18.85
N LYS A 189 7.81 6.04 -17.87
CA LYS A 189 8.84 6.81 -17.18
C LYS A 189 9.72 5.89 -16.33
N THR A 190 10.95 6.29 -16.14
CA THR A 190 11.91 5.69 -15.22
C THR A 190 12.21 6.72 -14.14
N ALA A 191 12.08 6.32 -12.89
CA ALA A 191 12.23 7.25 -11.78
C ALA A 191 13.65 7.83 -11.71
N SER A 192 14.67 7.03 -12.04
CA SER A 192 16.05 7.50 -12.10
C SER A 192 16.24 8.59 -13.15
N GLU A 193 15.62 8.47 -14.33
CA GLU A 193 15.67 9.48 -15.38
C GLU A 193 14.94 10.76 -14.97
N ASP A 194 13.74 10.66 -14.40
CA ASP A 194 12.97 11.82 -13.94
C ASP A 194 13.75 12.62 -12.88
N ILE A 195 14.32 11.92 -11.89
CA ILE A 195 15.15 12.53 -10.84
C ILE A 195 16.42 13.12 -11.47
N ALA A 196 17.11 12.39 -12.34
CA ALA A 196 18.33 12.88 -12.99
C ALA A 196 18.05 14.14 -13.82
N ARG A 197 16.97 14.17 -14.60
CA ARG A 197 16.54 15.36 -15.36
C ARG A 197 16.18 16.52 -14.44
N ALA A 198 15.49 16.29 -13.33
CA ALA A 198 15.15 17.33 -12.37
C ALA A 198 16.38 17.95 -11.69
N ILE A 199 17.41 17.14 -11.39
CA ILE A 199 18.68 17.61 -10.82
C ILE A 199 19.52 18.31 -11.88
N ILE A 200 19.74 17.69 -13.04
CA ILE A 200 20.63 18.20 -14.11
C ILE A 200 20.17 19.53 -14.67
N ARG A 201 18.85 19.79 -14.72
CA ARG A 201 18.29 21.10 -15.09
C ARG A 201 18.76 22.25 -14.20
N GLN A 202 19.28 21.96 -13.01
CA GLN A 202 19.81 22.97 -12.08
C GLN A 202 21.28 23.32 -12.38
N PHE A 203 21.94 22.61 -13.29
CA PHE A 203 23.37 22.77 -13.60
C PHE A 203 23.58 23.05 -15.09
N ALA A 204 23.88 24.31 -15.44
CA ALA A 204 23.96 24.80 -16.82
C ALA A 204 24.93 24.04 -17.76
N ARG A 205 25.92 23.32 -17.21
CA ARG A 205 26.92 22.57 -17.98
C ARG A 205 26.61 21.08 -18.14
N LEU A 206 25.67 20.53 -17.38
CA LEU A 206 25.28 19.12 -17.47
C LEU A 206 24.17 18.94 -18.53
N LYS A 207 24.22 17.86 -19.33
CA LYS A 207 23.27 17.56 -20.40
C LYS A 207 22.94 16.05 -20.41
N LEU A 208 21.68 15.71 -20.68
CA LEU A 208 21.11 14.35 -20.81
C LEU A 208 20.37 14.21 -22.13
#